data_AF-A0A651DPM1-F1
#
_entry.id   AF-A0A651DPM1-F1
#
_cell.length_a   1.000
_cell.length_b   1.000
_cell.length_c   1.000
_cell.angle_alpha   90.00
_cell.angle_beta   90.00
_cell.angle_gamma   90.00
#
_symmetry.space_group_name_H-M   'P 1'
#
loop_
_entity.id
_entity.type
_entity.pdbx_description
1 polymer ?
#
loop_
_entity_poly.entity_id
_entity_poly.type
_entity_poly.pdbx_seq_one_letter_code
_entity_poly.pdbx_strand_id
1 'polypeptide(L)'
;MVSLAFNLTWHLNSSFYLANSGIPLFAQSITYQILLLIPIVAIEAYVHRKYLKISIPLTLYISFMGNFISTLGGGIALLVAITILSHMLFQSAIFIPLGAFPLLPLEIMVTLIPMFFLSVAIESWLGRWRLKTLDRRKVNQSFWVANAFTYAMLEVVAIAQLIQGYFKGLV
;
A
#
# COMPACT_ATOMS: atom_id res chain seq x y z
N MET A 1 10.25 23.46 -36.27
CA MET A 1 9.72 24.05 -35.01
C MET A 1 8.35 23.50 -34.59
N VAL A 2 7.65 22.69 -35.41
CA VAL A 2 6.33 22.10 -35.07
C VAL A 2 6.43 20.84 -34.18
N SER A 3 7.59 20.18 -34.07
CA SER A 3 7.68 18.93 -33.29
C SER A 3 7.81 19.11 -31.77
N LEU A 4 8.28 20.28 -31.29
CA LEU A 4 8.44 20.52 -29.85
C LEU A 4 7.10 20.81 -29.16
N ALA A 5 6.23 21.57 -29.82
CA ALA A 5 4.87 21.84 -29.33
C ALA A 5 3.98 20.59 -29.37
N PHE A 6 4.18 19.71 -30.36
CA PHE A 6 3.48 18.43 -30.45
C PHE A 6 3.92 17.46 -29.34
N ASN A 7 5.21 17.33 -29.06
CA ASN A 7 5.68 16.49 -27.93
C ASN A 7 5.27 17.03 -26.55
N LEU A 8 5.20 18.35 -26.38
CA LEU A 8 4.76 18.95 -25.11
C LEU A 8 3.26 18.75 -24.86
N THR A 9 2.44 18.81 -25.91
CA THR A 9 0.99 18.56 -25.81
C THR A 9 0.67 17.09 -25.56
N TRP A 10 1.47 16.14 -26.07
CA TRP A 10 1.32 14.71 -25.72
C TRP A 10 1.68 14.40 -24.26
N HIS A 11 2.73 15.02 -23.69
CA HIS A 11 3.08 14.85 -22.27
C HIS A 11 2.10 15.53 -21.29
N LEU A 12 1.49 16.65 -21.70
CA LEU A 12 0.43 17.29 -20.93
C LEU A 12 -0.90 16.53 -21.06
N ASN A 13 -1.19 15.93 -22.22
CA ASN A 13 -2.40 15.13 -22.44
C ASN A 13 -2.36 13.78 -21.74
N SER A 14 -1.22 13.09 -21.66
CA SER A 14 -1.13 11.84 -20.88
C SER A 14 -1.40 12.09 -19.39
N SER A 15 -0.99 13.25 -18.87
CA SER A 15 -1.31 13.69 -17.50
C SER A 15 -2.81 13.95 -17.31
N PHE A 16 -3.50 14.52 -18.30
CA PHE A 16 -4.96 14.73 -18.26
C PHE A 16 -5.77 13.44 -18.55
N TYR A 17 -5.25 12.53 -19.38
CA TYR A 17 -5.84 11.22 -19.63
C TYR A 17 -5.70 10.32 -18.38
N LEU A 18 -4.55 10.37 -17.69
CA LEU A 18 -4.33 9.74 -16.38
C LEU A 18 -5.15 10.41 -15.26
N ALA A 19 -5.41 11.71 -15.35
CA ALA A 19 -6.26 12.42 -14.40
C ALA A 19 -7.75 12.05 -14.51
N ASN A 20 -8.22 11.67 -15.71
CA ASN A 20 -9.61 11.22 -15.94
C ASN A 20 -9.79 9.69 -15.94
N SER A 21 -8.71 8.89 -15.96
CA SER A 21 -8.78 7.42 -16.02
C SER A 21 -8.93 6.72 -14.66
N GLY A 22 -9.07 7.46 -13.56
CA GLY A 22 -9.10 6.88 -12.21
C GLY A 22 -7.68 6.68 -11.71
N ILE A 23 -7.19 7.68 -10.99
CA ILE A 23 -5.83 7.73 -10.46
C ILE A 23 -5.60 6.49 -9.57
N PRO A 24 -4.57 5.67 -9.84
CA PRO A 24 -4.22 4.54 -8.98
C PRO A 24 -3.78 5.05 -7.60
N LEU A 25 -4.52 4.64 -6.57
CA LEU A 25 -4.50 5.23 -5.23
C LEU A 25 -3.17 5.05 -4.47
N PHE A 26 -2.36 4.05 -4.82
CA PHE A 26 -1.25 3.61 -3.98
C PHE A 26 0.14 3.93 -4.50
N ALA A 27 0.32 4.11 -5.82
CA ALA A 27 1.66 4.24 -6.42
C ALA A 27 2.01 5.67 -6.91
N GLN A 28 1.03 6.56 -7.10
CA GLN A 28 1.27 7.79 -7.87
C GLN A 28 1.13 9.10 -7.10
N SER A 29 0.52 9.12 -5.91
CA SER A 29 0.44 10.36 -5.12
C SER A 29 0.52 10.11 -3.63
N ILE A 30 1.56 10.70 -3.03
CA ILE A 30 1.77 10.81 -1.59
C ILE A 30 0.53 11.38 -0.90
N THR A 31 -0.20 12.30 -1.55
CA THR A 31 -1.41 12.89 -0.99
C THR A 31 -2.48 11.84 -0.71
N TYR A 32 -2.72 10.91 -1.64
CA TYR A 32 -3.70 9.85 -1.42
C TYR A 32 -3.26 8.87 -0.34
N GLN A 33 -1.97 8.53 -0.28
CA GLN A 33 -1.44 7.67 0.78
C GLN A 33 -1.64 8.31 2.17
N ILE A 34 -1.37 9.62 2.31
CA ILE A 34 -1.61 10.36 3.55
C ILE A 34 -3.10 10.37 3.92
N LEU A 35 -3.99 10.60 2.95
CA LEU A 35 -5.44 10.60 3.20
C LEU A 35 -5.97 9.22 3.59
N LEU A 36 -5.46 8.15 2.96
CA LEU A 36 -5.83 6.77 3.29
C LEU A 36 -5.28 6.30 4.64
N LEU A 37 -4.18 6.89 5.11
CA LEU A 37 -3.62 6.58 6.42
C LEU A 37 -4.62 6.91 7.55
N ILE A 38 -5.44 7.94 7.38
CA ILE A 38 -6.43 8.35 8.39
C ILE A 38 -7.45 7.23 8.71
N PRO A 39 -8.22 6.70 7.74
CA PRO A 39 -9.17 5.62 8.00
C PRO A 39 -8.47 4.32 8.40
N ILE A 40 -7.31 4.00 7.81
CA ILE A 40 -6.52 2.81 8.17
C ILE A 40 -6.16 2.85 9.66
N VAL A 41 -5.55 3.95 10.11
CA VAL A 41 -5.13 4.10 11.52
C VAL A 41 -6.32 4.07 12.47
N ALA A 42 -7.45 4.67 12.09
CA ALA A 42 -8.65 4.65 12.91
C ALA A 42 -9.20 3.21 13.09
N ILE A 43 -9.28 2.44 12.01
CA ILE A 43 -9.78 1.07 12.00
C ILE A 43 -8.88 0.15 12.84
N GLU A 44 -7.57 0.21 12.62
CA GLU A 44 -6.64 -0.64 13.36
C GLU A 44 -6.57 -0.26 14.83
N ALA A 45 -6.57 1.04 15.16
CA ALA A 45 -6.63 1.48 16.55
C ALA A 45 -7.88 0.94 17.25
N TYR A 46 -9.03 0.92 16.56
CA TYR A 46 -10.25 0.30 17.07
C TYR A 46 -10.07 -1.21 17.30
N VAL A 47 -9.48 -1.94 16.34
CA VAL A 47 -9.20 -3.38 16.47
C VAL A 47 -8.25 -3.64 17.64
N HIS A 48 -7.12 -2.94 17.73
CA HIS A 48 -6.18 -3.08 18.84
C HIS A 48 -6.85 -2.81 20.19
N ARG A 49 -7.69 -1.77 20.28
CA ARG A 49 -8.43 -1.48 21.52
C ARG A 49 -9.33 -2.64 21.92
N LYS A 50 -10.05 -3.23 20.97
CA LYS A 50 -10.94 -4.38 21.22
C LYS A 50 -10.19 -5.60 21.74
N TYR A 51 -9.00 -5.90 21.20
CA TYR A 51 -8.22 -7.08 21.56
C TYR A 51 -7.32 -6.89 22.80
N LEU A 52 -6.72 -5.71 22.95
CA LEU A 52 -5.69 -5.44 23.95
C LEU A 52 -6.18 -4.66 25.16
N LYS A 53 -7.37 -4.03 25.09
CA LYS A 53 -7.98 -3.22 26.16
C LYS A 53 -7.06 -2.10 26.69
N ILE A 54 -6.19 -1.56 25.83
CA ILE A 54 -5.32 -0.42 26.14
C ILE A 54 -6.01 0.93 25.84
N SER A 55 -5.39 2.01 26.28
CA SER A 55 -5.91 3.38 26.10
C SER A 55 -5.93 3.80 24.63
N ILE A 56 -6.90 4.66 24.27
CA ILE A 56 -7.09 5.16 22.90
C ILE A 56 -5.84 5.86 22.34
N PRO A 57 -5.14 6.75 23.09
CA PRO A 57 -3.94 7.39 22.57
C PRO A 57 -2.84 6.38 22.24
N LEU A 58 -2.70 5.33 23.05
CA LEU A 58 -1.71 4.28 22.82
C LEU A 58 -2.06 3.45 21.59
N THR A 59 -3.34 3.12 21.36
CA THR A 59 -3.76 2.38 20.16
C THR A 59 -3.56 3.19 18.88
N LEU A 60 -3.86 4.49 18.92
CA LEU A 60 -3.63 5.40 17.78
C LEU A 60 -2.13 5.51 17.48
N TYR A 61 -1.30 5.70 18.51
CA TYR A 61 0.14 5.78 18.35
C TYR A 61 0.72 4.49 17.76
N ILE A 62 0.31 3.32 18.26
CA ILE A 62 0.80 2.02 17.79
C ILE A 62 0.40 1.79 16.34
N SER A 63 -0.86 2.03 15.97
CA SER A 63 -1.31 1.85 14.59
C SER A 63 -0.64 2.85 13.64
N PHE A 64 -0.53 4.13 14.02
CA PHE A 64 0.15 5.13 13.21
C PHE A 64 1.64 4.78 12.98
N MET A 65 2.36 4.42 14.05
CA MET A 65 3.77 4.00 13.94
C MET A 65 3.92 2.69 13.18
N GLY A 66 2.99 1.73 13.36
CA GLY A 66 2.94 0.48 12.63
C GLY A 66 2.88 0.72 11.13
N ASN A 67 1.84 1.42 10.68
CA ASN A 67 1.64 1.77 9.28
C ASN A 67 2.78 2.60 8.69
N PHE A 68 3.29 3.57 9.45
CA PHE A 68 4.40 4.41 8.98
C PHE A 68 5.66 3.57 8.74
N ILE A 69 6.04 2.72 9.70
CA ILE A 69 7.23 1.88 9.60
C ILE A 69 7.03 0.77 8.57
N SER A 70 5.84 0.15 8.49
CA SER A 70 5.54 -0.90 7.51
C SER A 70 5.46 -0.35 6.08
N THR A 71 5.00 0.89 5.89
CA THR A 71 5.04 1.57 4.58
C THR A 71 6.49 1.82 4.13
N LEU A 72 7.33 2.38 5.00
CA LEU A 72 8.74 2.65 4.67
C LEU A 72 9.53 1.35 4.47
N GLY A 73 9.42 0.42 5.42
CA GLY A 73 10.12 -0.86 5.39
C GLY A 73 9.64 -1.74 4.25
N GLY A 74 8.33 -1.77 3.99
CA GLY A 74 7.73 -2.49 2.88
C GLY A 74 8.10 -1.92 1.53
N GLY A 75 8.12 -0.60 1.38
CA GLY A 75 8.61 0.06 0.17
C GLY A 75 10.06 -0.32 -0.14
N ILE A 76 10.96 -0.25 0.85
CA ILE A 76 12.37 -0.64 0.67
C ILE A 76 12.48 -2.13 0.32
N ALA A 77 11.78 -3.01 1.04
CA ALA A 77 11.81 -4.45 0.79
C ALA A 77 11.32 -4.80 -0.62
N LEU A 78 10.23 -4.16 -1.07
CA LEU A 78 9.68 -4.35 -2.41
C LEU A 78 10.68 -3.88 -3.48
N LEU A 79 11.31 -2.72 -3.30
CA LEU A 79 12.32 -2.19 -4.22
C LEU A 79 13.50 -3.17 -4.37
N VAL A 80 14.00 -3.69 -3.25
CA VAL A 80 15.10 -4.68 -3.26
C VAL A 80 14.66 -5.98 -3.93
N ALA A 81 13.47 -6.49 -3.58
CA ALA A 81 12.94 -7.73 -4.16
C ALA A 81 12.76 -7.64 -5.68
N ILE A 82 12.17 -6.54 -6.17
CA ILE A 82 12.02 -6.29 -7.61
C ILE A 82 13.39 -6.18 -8.28
N THR A 83 14.35 -5.48 -7.67
CA THR A 83 15.70 -5.34 -8.25
C THR A 83 16.39 -6.70 -8.38
N ILE A 84 16.32 -7.54 -7.36
CA ILE A 84 16.89 -8.89 -7.38
C ILE A 84 16.19 -9.74 -8.45
N LEU A 85 14.85 -9.72 -8.48
CA LEU A 85 14.07 -10.49 -9.44
C LEU A 85 14.36 -10.07 -10.89
N SER A 86 14.39 -8.77 -11.16
CA SER A 86 14.75 -8.23 -12.48
C SER A 86 16.15 -8.67 -12.90
N HIS A 87 17.11 -8.64 -11.98
CA HIS A 87 18.46 -9.11 -12.26
C HIS A 87 18.50 -10.61 -12.59
N MET A 88 17.75 -11.43 -11.87
CA MET A 88 17.70 -12.88 -12.11
C MET A 88 17.00 -13.25 -13.42
N LEU A 89 15.93 -12.55 -13.80
CA LEU A 89 15.13 -12.88 -14.97
C LEU A 89 15.66 -12.28 -16.27
N PHE A 90 16.14 -11.03 -16.22
CA PHE A 90 16.49 -10.26 -17.42
C PHE A 90 17.98 -9.96 -17.54
N GLN A 91 18.80 -10.45 -16.60
CA GLN A 91 20.24 -10.11 -16.49
C GLN A 91 20.51 -8.60 -16.52
N SER A 92 19.50 -7.81 -16.16
CA SER A 92 19.54 -6.36 -16.24
C SER A 92 19.17 -5.79 -14.88
N ALA A 93 19.89 -4.77 -14.45
CA ALA A 93 19.52 -3.98 -13.27
C ALA A 93 18.42 -2.96 -13.60
N ILE A 94 17.70 -3.15 -14.72
CA ILE A 94 16.67 -2.20 -15.13
C ILE A 94 15.56 -2.23 -14.10
N PHE A 95 15.42 -1.10 -13.42
CA PHE A 95 14.33 -0.82 -12.53
C PHE A 95 13.04 -0.82 -13.36
N ILE A 96 12.18 -1.81 -13.18
CA ILE A 96 10.84 -1.78 -13.77
C ILE A 96 10.13 -0.61 -13.07
N PRO A 97 9.81 0.49 -13.76
CA PRO A 97 9.19 1.62 -13.11
C PRO A 97 7.82 1.19 -12.58
N LEU A 98 7.50 1.55 -11.34
CA LEU A 98 6.17 1.35 -10.76
C LEU A 98 5.12 1.97 -11.69
N GLY A 99 4.10 1.19 -12.06
CA GLY A 99 3.13 1.59 -13.09
C GLY A 99 3.51 1.26 -14.55
N ALA A 100 4.59 0.49 -14.77
CA ALA A 100 4.81 -0.19 -16.05
C ALA A 100 3.81 -1.33 -16.30
N PHE A 101 3.08 -1.78 -15.26
CA PHE A 101 2.03 -2.75 -15.45
C PHE A 101 0.85 -2.12 -16.20
N PRO A 102 0.37 -2.75 -17.28
CA PRO A 102 -0.75 -2.24 -18.06
C PRO A 102 -2.05 -2.17 -17.24
N LEU A 103 -2.13 -2.91 -16.13
CA LEU A 103 -3.28 -2.97 -15.23
C LEU A 103 -2.86 -2.62 -13.80
N LEU A 104 -2.76 -1.32 -13.51
CA LEU A 104 -2.41 -0.80 -12.18
C LEU A 104 -3.24 -1.41 -11.03
N PRO A 105 -4.58 -1.58 -11.13
CA PRO A 105 -5.33 -2.24 -10.06
C PRO A 105 -4.90 -3.68 -9.81
N LEU A 106 -4.53 -4.41 -10.88
CA LEU A 106 -4.02 -5.78 -10.76
C LEU A 106 -2.65 -5.82 -10.09
N GLU A 107 -1.76 -4.87 -10.41
CA GLU A 107 -0.47 -4.69 -9.72
C GLU A 107 -0.68 -4.48 -8.22
N ILE A 108 -1.64 -3.61 -7.84
CA ILE A 108 -2.01 -3.38 -6.44
C ILE A 108 -2.49 -4.67 -5.78
N MET A 109 -3.44 -5.40 -6.38
CA MET A 109 -3.97 -6.65 -5.82
C MET A 109 -2.87 -7.69 -5.57
N VAL A 110 -1.97 -7.88 -6.54
CA VAL A 110 -0.87 -8.84 -6.42
C VAL A 110 0.15 -8.41 -5.36
N THR A 111 0.44 -7.12 -5.26
CA THR A 111 1.42 -6.59 -4.29
C THR A 111 0.87 -6.49 -2.87
N LEU A 112 -0.45 -6.34 -2.68
CA LEU A 112 -1.08 -6.31 -1.36
C LEU A 112 -0.85 -7.60 -0.57
N ILE A 113 -0.81 -8.76 -1.23
CA ILE A 113 -0.59 -10.06 -0.56
C ILE A 113 0.77 -10.14 0.15
N PRO A 114 1.92 -9.98 -0.53
CA PRO A 114 3.22 -10.01 0.16
C PRO A 114 3.37 -8.85 1.15
N MET A 115 2.81 -7.68 0.83
CA MET A 115 2.85 -6.52 1.73
C MET A 115 2.08 -6.77 3.03
N PHE A 116 0.95 -7.47 2.99
CA PHE A 116 0.20 -7.88 4.17
C PHE A 116 1.07 -8.69 5.14
N PHE A 117 1.75 -9.74 4.65
CA PHE A 117 2.60 -10.57 5.51
C PHE A 117 3.78 -9.79 6.08
N LEU A 118 4.38 -8.92 5.26
CA LEU A 118 5.49 -8.09 5.69
C LEU A 118 5.06 -7.08 6.77
N SER A 119 3.91 -6.44 6.57
CA SER A 119 3.31 -5.52 7.55
C SER A 119 3.06 -6.23 8.88
N VAL A 120 2.39 -7.37 8.85
CA VAL A 120 2.14 -8.19 10.06
C VAL A 120 3.44 -8.57 10.76
N ALA A 121 4.50 -8.94 10.02
CA ALA A 121 5.78 -9.31 10.60
C ALA A 121 6.46 -8.12 11.31
N ILE A 122 6.54 -6.98 10.63
CA ILE A 122 7.14 -5.73 11.14
C ILE A 122 6.36 -5.25 12.36
N GLU A 123 5.04 -5.16 12.25
CA GLU A 123 4.19 -4.62 13.32
C GLU A 123 4.11 -5.55 14.53
N SER A 124 4.05 -6.87 14.31
CA SER A 124 4.12 -7.83 15.43
C SER A 124 5.48 -7.77 16.13
N TRP A 125 6.57 -7.50 15.41
CA TRP A 125 7.87 -7.26 16.02
C TRP A 125 7.88 -5.98 16.87
N LEU A 126 7.43 -4.85 16.31
CA LEU A 126 7.31 -3.57 17.01
C LEU A 126 6.40 -3.67 18.25
N GLY A 127 5.22 -4.29 18.08
CA GLY A 127 4.23 -4.49 19.12
C GLY A 127 4.77 -5.33 20.27
N ARG A 128 5.50 -6.42 19.99
CA ARG A 128 6.17 -7.22 21.03
C ARG A 128 7.21 -6.42 21.80
N TRP A 129 7.92 -5.51 21.12
CA TRP A 129 8.92 -4.67 21.77
C TRP A 129 8.29 -3.58 22.64
N ARG A 130 7.17 -2.98 22.21
CA ARG A 130 6.52 -1.88 22.93
C ARG A 130 5.53 -2.34 24.01
N LEU A 131 4.82 -3.44 23.79
CA LEU A 131 3.75 -3.96 24.65
C LEU A 131 4.21 -5.19 25.46
N LYS A 132 5.41 -5.12 26.06
CA LYS A 132 6.04 -6.26 26.76
C LYS A 132 5.23 -6.84 27.92
N THR A 133 4.33 -6.05 28.50
CA THR A 133 3.49 -6.44 29.65
C THR A 133 2.22 -7.18 29.23
N LEU A 134 1.87 -7.19 27.95
CA LEU A 134 0.69 -7.86 27.44
C LEU A 134 1.00 -9.27 26.95
N ASP A 135 -0.03 -10.12 26.93
CA ASP A 135 0.07 -11.47 26.38
C ASP A 135 0.45 -11.42 24.89
N ARG A 136 1.60 -12.01 24.56
CA ARG A 136 2.17 -12.06 23.20
C ARG A 136 1.19 -12.63 22.19
N ARG A 137 0.37 -13.62 22.58
CA ARG A 137 -0.60 -14.24 21.67
C ARG A 137 -1.67 -13.23 21.26
N LYS A 138 -2.21 -12.47 22.22
CA LYS A 138 -3.20 -11.41 21.96
C LYS A 138 -2.61 -10.25 21.17
N VAL A 139 -1.37 -9.85 21.46
CA VAL A 139 -0.64 -8.82 20.70
C VAL A 139 -0.56 -9.22 19.24
N ASN A 140 0.00 -10.39 18.94
CA ASN A 140 0.12 -10.88 17.57
C ASN A 140 -1.25 -11.02 16.89
N GLN A 141 -2.24 -11.60 17.58
CA GLN A 141 -3.59 -11.75 17.03
C GLN A 141 -4.21 -10.39 16.67
N SER A 142 -3.96 -9.36 17.48
CA SER A 142 -4.48 -8.01 17.20
C SER A 142 -3.90 -7.43 15.90
N PHE A 143 -2.60 -7.60 15.64
CA PHE A 143 -1.95 -7.14 14.41
C PHE A 143 -2.42 -7.93 13.19
N TRP A 144 -2.55 -9.26 13.31
CA TRP A 144 -3.10 -10.10 12.25
C TRP A 144 -4.51 -9.66 11.84
N VAL A 145 -5.40 -9.47 12.81
CA VAL A 145 -6.79 -9.08 12.53
C VAL A 145 -6.87 -7.65 12.01
N ALA A 146 -6.08 -6.73 12.56
CA ALA A 146 -6.03 -5.34 12.12
C ALA A 146 -5.58 -5.23 10.65
N ASN A 147 -4.44 -5.84 10.32
CA ASN A 147 -3.91 -5.85 8.95
C ASN A 147 -4.84 -6.62 7.99
N ALA A 148 -5.45 -7.74 8.42
CA ALA A 148 -6.33 -8.50 7.54
C ALA A 148 -7.54 -7.67 7.13
N PHE A 149 -8.08 -6.88 8.06
CA PHE A 149 -9.20 -6.00 7.78
C PHE A 149 -8.81 -4.83 6.87
N THR A 150 -7.68 -4.17 7.14
CA THR A 150 -7.23 -3.03 6.33
C THR A 150 -6.83 -3.45 4.92
N TYR A 151 -6.06 -4.53 4.76
CA TYR A 151 -5.70 -5.05 3.45
C TYR A 151 -6.90 -5.58 2.68
N ALA A 152 -7.88 -6.22 3.34
CA ALA A 152 -9.13 -6.61 2.68
C ALA A 152 -9.91 -5.38 2.17
N MET A 153 -9.95 -4.29 2.94
CA MET A 153 -10.55 -3.03 2.49
C MET A 153 -9.81 -2.46 1.27
N LEU A 154 -8.47 -2.48 1.27
CA LEU A 154 -7.68 -2.00 0.12
C LEU A 154 -7.90 -2.88 -1.12
N GLU A 155 -8.00 -4.19 -0.94
CA GLU A 155 -8.28 -5.14 -2.01
C GLU A 155 -9.64 -4.88 -2.65
N VAL A 156 -10.68 -4.64 -1.85
CA VAL A 156 -12.02 -4.28 -2.35
C VAL A 156 -11.97 -3.00 -3.17
N VAL A 157 -11.18 -2.00 -2.75
CA VAL A 157 -10.99 -0.76 -3.52
C VAL A 157 -10.28 -1.04 -4.85
N ALA A 158 -9.23 -1.86 -4.85
CA ALA A 158 -8.51 -2.24 -6.07
C ALA A 158 -9.42 -3.00 -7.06
N ILE A 159 -10.21 -3.95 -6.57
CA ILE A 159 -11.20 -4.68 -7.38
C ILE A 159 -12.25 -3.73 -7.96
N ALA A 160 -12.78 -2.81 -7.15
CA ALA A 160 -13.76 -1.83 -7.62
C ALA A 160 -13.18 -0.92 -8.72
N GLN A 161 -11.92 -0.52 -8.60
CA GLN A 161 -11.21 0.24 -9.62
C GLN A 161 -11.01 -0.57 -10.90
N LEU A 162 -10.64 -1.85 -10.79
CA LEU A 162 -10.49 -2.74 -11.95
C LEU A 162 -11.82 -2.89 -12.71
N ILE A 163 -12.91 -3.16 -11.99
CA ILE A 163 -14.26 -3.29 -12.56
C ILE A 163 -14.69 -1.98 -13.23
N GLN A 164 -14.47 -0.84 -12.58
CA GLN A 164 -14.79 0.47 -13.15
C GLN A 164 -13.97 0.76 -14.42
N GLY A 165 -12.68 0.42 -14.43
CA GLY A 165 -11.81 0.56 -15.59
C GLY A 165 -12.32 -0.26 -16.77
N TYR A 166 -12.73 -1.51 -16.52
CA TYR A 166 -13.32 -2.40 -17.52
C TYR A 166 -14.61 -1.82 -18.11
N PHE A 167 -15.54 -1.34 -17.28
CA PHE A 167 -16.79 -0.75 -17.77
C PHE A 167 -16.60 0.55 -18.57
N LYS A 168 -15.51 1.29 -18.34
CA LYS A 168 -15.18 2.50 -19.08
C LYS A 168 -14.37 2.24 -20.35
N GLY A 169 -14.02 0.98 -20.66
CA GLY A 169 -13.15 0.63 -21.78
C GLY A 169 -11.71 1.14 -21.61
N LEU A 170 -11.27 1.32 -20.36
CA LEU A 170 -9.92 1.78 -20.01
C LEU A 170 -8.96 0.61 -19.71
N VAL A 171 -9.50 -0.62 -19.65
CA VAL A 171 -8.83 -1.88 -19.29
C VAL A 171 -9.20 -2.94 -20.32
#